data_AF-A0AAV4LGJ3-F1
#
_entry.id   AF-A0AAV4LGJ3-F1
#
_cell.length_a   1.000
_cell.length_b   1.000
_cell.length_c   1.000
_cell.angle_alpha   90.00
_cell.angle_beta   90.00
_cell.angle_gamma   90.00
#
_symmetry.space_group_name_H-M   'P 1'
#
loop_
_entity.id
_entity.type
_entity.pdbx_description
1 polymer ?
#
loop_
_entity_poly.entity_id
_entity_poly.type
_entity_poly.pdbx_seq_one_letter_code
_entity_poly.pdbx_strand_id
1 'polypeptide(L)' 'MEERKQKRELKPNIAPGSENLEEDATPEEVVQGNYTPVTRLVFDEIEPSP' A
#
# COMPACT_ATOMS: atom_id res chain seq x y z
N MET A 1 -28.34 3.23 29.57
CA MET A 1 -26.89 3.46 29.37
C MET A 1 -26.66 3.57 27.88
N GLU A 2 -26.40 4.77 27.40
CA GLU A 2 -26.12 5.04 25.99
C GLU A 2 -24.64 4.74 25.74
N GLU A 3 -24.34 3.60 25.11
CA GLU A 3 -22.99 3.31 24.65
C GLU A 3 -22.67 4.26 23.49
N ARG A 4 -21.97 5.35 23.81
CA ARG A 4 -21.37 6.23 22.80
C ARG A 4 -20.28 5.43 22.08
N LYS A 5 -20.63 4.76 20.99
CA LYS A 5 -19.66 4.17 20.05
C LYS A 5 -18.78 5.30 19.53
N GLN A 6 -17.60 5.46 20.12
CA GLN A 6 -16.55 6.31 19.58
C GLN A 6 -16.29 5.84 18.14
N LYS A 7 -16.64 6.67 17.16
CA LYS A 7 -16.26 6.44 15.76
C LYS A 7 -14.73 6.45 15.72
N ARG A 8 -14.12 5.26 15.66
CA ARG A 8 -12.70 5.14 15.37
C ARG A 8 -12.47 5.83 14.03
N GLU A 9 -11.63 6.84 14.00
CA GLU A 9 -11.14 7.41 12.76
C GLU A 9 -10.38 6.32 12.02
N LEU A 10 -11.05 5.68 11.05
CA LEU A 10 -10.43 4.75 10.11
C LEU A 10 -9.59 5.59 9.15
N LYS A 11 -8.40 5.97 9.60
CA LYS A 11 -7.36 6.46 8.70
C LYS A 11 -7.02 5.31 7.75
N PRO A 12 -6.83 5.58 6.44
CA PRO A 12 -6.28 4.58 5.53
C PRO A 12 -4.97 4.08 6.13
N ASN A 13 -4.92 2.80 6.47
CA ASN A 13 -3.70 2.13 6.85
C ASN A 13 -3.36 1.13 5.75
N ILE A 14 -2.07 0.81 5.63
CA ILE A 14 -1.67 -0.25 4.71
C ILE A 14 -2.11 -1.58 5.30
N ALA A 15 -2.60 -2.49 4.45
CA ALA A 15 -3.13 -3.77 4.90
C ALA A 15 -2.04 -4.56 5.66
N PRO A 16 -2.35 -5.23 6.78
CA PRO A 16 -1.36 -6.05 7.47
C PRO A 16 -0.69 -7.05 6.52
N GLY A 17 0.66 -7.11 6.53
CA GLY A 17 1.43 -7.94 5.60
C GLY A 17 1.80 -7.28 4.26
N SER A 18 1.43 -6.01 4.05
CA SER A 18 1.85 -5.21 2.89
C SER A 18 3.29 -4.69 2.96
N GLU A 19 3.99 -4.94 4.07
CA GLU A 19 5.27 -4.31 4.42
C GLU A 19 6.38 -4.61 3.41
N ASN A 20 6.25 -5.72 2.67
CA ASN A 20 7.26 -6.20 1.72
C ASN A 20 6.79 -6.12 0.24
N LEU A 21 5.70 -5.41 -0.07
CA LEU A 21 5.22 -5.26 -1.46
C LEU A 21 6.10 -4.35 -2.33
N GLU A 22 7.07 -3.67 -1.71
CA GLU A 22 8.05 -2.81 -2.37
C GLU A 22 9.24 -3.61 -2.94
N GLU A 23 9.45 -4.84 -2.48
CA GLU A 23 10.56 -5.69 -2.93
C GLU A 23 10.27 -6.27 -4.32
N ASP A 24 11.23 -6.14 -5.22
CA ASP A 24 11.15 -6.75 -6.54
C ASP A 24 11.42 -8.25 -6.44
N ALA A 25 10.64 -9.06 -7.17
CA ALA A 25 10.86 -10.51 -7.24
C ALA A 25 12.18 -10.83 -7.97
N THR A 26 12.87 -11.86 -7.50
CA THR A 26 14.07 -12.39 -8.17
C THR A 26 13.72 -13.07 -9.50
N PRO A 27 14.67 -13.20 -10.44
CA PRO A 27 14.43 -13.89 -11.72
C PRO A 27 13.90 -15.32 -11.54
N GLU A 28 14.44 -16.06 -10.57
CA GLU A 28 14.03 -17.42 -10.24
C GLU A 28 12.58 -17.49 -9.76
N GLU A 29 12.15 -16.54 -8.92
CA GLU A 29 10.77 -16.44 -8.43
C GLU A 29 9.79 -16.08 -9.55
N VAL A 30 10.20 -15.21 -10.47
CA VAL A 30 9.39 -14.87 -11.66
C VAL A 30 9.16 -16.10 -12.53
N VAL A 31 10.22 -16.90 -12.78
CA VAL A 31 10.11 -18.14 -13.57
C VAL A 31 9.23 -19.18 -12.88
N GLN A 32 9.30 -19.27 -11.54
CA GLN A 32 8.48 -20.19 -10.74
C GLN A 32 7.03 -19.71 -10.55
N GLY A 33 6.73 -18.44 -10.86
CA GLY A 33 5.43 -17.82 -10.62
C GLY A 33 5.20 -17.40 -9.16
N ASN A 34 6.25 -17.32 -8.35
CA ASN A 34 6.21 -16.97 -6.94
C ASN A 34 6.29 -15.45 -6.74
N TYR A 35 5.40 -14.70 -7.38
CA TYR A 35 5.33 -13.24 -7.26
C TYR A 35 3.89 -12.75 -7.30
N THR A 36 3.64 -11.54 -6.78
CA THR A 36 2.34 -10.88 -6.87
C THR A 36 2.47 -9.62 -7.72
N PRO A 37 1.68 -9.46 -8.80
CA PRO A 37 1.72 -8.24 -9.59
C PRO A 37 1.16 -7.07 -8.79
N VAL A 38 1.95 -5.99 -8.67
CA VAL A 38 1.56 -4.75 -8.00
C VAL A 38 1.57 -3.59 -8.98
N THR A 39 0.63 -2.66 -8.84
CA THR A 39 0.60 -1.41 -9.62
C THR A 39 0.98 -0.26 -8.70
N ARG A 40 2.08 0.44 -9.02
CA ARG A 40 2.53 1.62 -8.26
C ARG A 40 1.94 2.87 -8.90
N LEU A 41 1.18 3.64 -8.12
CA LEU A 41 0.74 4.98 -8.50
C LEU A 41 1.86 5.97 -8.15
N VAL A 42 2.41 6.63 -9.15
CA VAL A 42 3.42 7.68 -8.98
C VAL A 42 2.75 9.02 -9.28
N PHE A 43 2.77 9.94 -8.33
CA PHE A 43 2.31 11.32 -8.49
C PHE A 43 3.52 12.25 -8.48
N ASP A 44 3.72 13.01 -9.55
CA ASP A 44 4.79 14.00 -9.64
C ASP A 44 4.24 15.34 -9.15
N GLU A 45 4.69 15.78 -7.97
CA GLU A 45 4.29 17.06 -7.41
C GLU A 45 5.02 18.19 -8.14
N ILE A 46 4.34 18.79 -9.12
CA ILE A 46 4.82 20.03 -9.75
C ILE A 46 4.71 21.14 -8.72
N GLU A 47 5.83 21.80 -8.38
CA GLU A 47 5.77 23.03 -7.58
C GLU A 47 4.93 24.07 -8.32
N PRO A 48 3.93 24.69 -7.67
CA PRO A 48 3.16 25.75 -8.29
C PRO A 48 4.08 26.94 -8.59
N SER A 49 4.03 27.43 -9.83
CA SER A 49 4.75 28.64 -10.26
C SER A 49 4.28 29.86 -9.44
N PRO A 50 5.19 30.78 -9.05
CA PRO A 50 4.92 31.87 -8.11
C PRO A 50 3.89 32.91 -8.57
#